data_AF-A0A6L3Y134-F1
#
_entry.id   AF-A0A6L3Y134-F1
#
_cell.length_a   1.000
_cell.length_b   1.000
_cell.length_c   1.000
_cell.angle_alpha   90.00
_cell.angle_beta   90.00
_cell.angle_gamma   90.00
#
_symmetry.space_group_name_H-M   'P 1'
#
loop_
_entity.id
_entity.type
_entity.pdbx_description
1 polymer ?
#
loop_
_entity_poly.entity_id
_entity_poly.type
_entity_poly.pdbx_seq_one_letter_code
_entity_poly.pdbx_strand_id
1 'polypeptide(L)'
;MSIKGQAYLYKRKDGIWMFQIFVPKYLRFLYPCRMWRKTTSTRALNEARRFRNYLLLEWEELKRKYNPSNPDQWLQQSIAALRTEGKRSKSRPQPGA
;
A
#
# COMPACT_ATOMS: atom_id res chain seq x y z
N MET A 1 -22.07 -18.38 -16.80
CA MET A 1 -22.14 -16.92 -16.99
C MET A 1 -20.74 -16.37 -17.12
N SER A 2 -20.36 -15.89 -18.31
CA SER A 2 -19.06 -15.29 -18.56
C SER A 2 -18.98 -13.94 -17.86
N ILE A 3 -18.32 -13.90 -16.71
CA ILE A 3 -17.94 -12.64 -16.06
C ILE A 3 -16.89 -12.03 -16.99
N LYS A 4 -17.32 -11.12 -17.87
CA LYS A 4 -16.42 -10.29 -18.69
C LYS A 4 -15.31 -9.78 -17.77
N GLY A 5 -14.07 -10.20 -18.04
CA GLY A 5 -12.89 -10.11 -17.16
C GLY A 5 -12.41 -8.70 -16.77
N GLN A 6 -13.31 -7.72 -16.76
CA GLN A 6 -13.06 -6.32 -16.43
C GLN A 6 -13.99 -5.77 -15.33
N ALA A 7 -14.95 -6.56 -14.81
CA ALA A 7 -15.73 -6.13 -13.66
C ALA A 7 -14.90 -6.30 -12.37
N TYR A 8 -14.06 -5.32 -12.06
CA TYR A 8 -13.25 -5.25 -10.82
C TYR A 8 -14.09 -5.23 -9.53
N LEU A 9 -15.42 -5.18 -9.61
CA LEU A 9 -16.35 -5.17 -8.49
C LEU A 9 -17.19 -6.47 -8.49
N TYR A 10 -17.12 -7.23 -7.42
CA TYR A 10 -17.82 -8.50 -7.22
C TYR A 10 -18.87 -8.35 -6.11
N LYS A 11 -20.12 -8.76 -6.38
CA LYS A 11 -21.17 -8.80 -5.36
C LYS A 11 -21.15 -10.15 -4.64
N ARG A 12 -20.99 -10.14 -3.33
CA ARG A 12 -21.10 -11.35 -2.50
C ARG A 12 -22.57 -11.75 -2.30
N LYS A 13 -22.77 -12.99 -1.80
CA LYS A 13 -24.10 -13.53 -1.47
C LYS A 13 -24.86 -12.69 -0.43
N ASP A 14 -24.15 -12.01 0.47
CA ASP A 14 -24.71 -11.09 1.48
C ASP A 14 -25.10 -9.70 0.92
N GLY A 15 -24.89 -9.48 -0.38
CA GLY A 15 -25.22 -8.25 -1.07
C GLY A 15 -24.15 -7.14 -0.95
N ILE A 16 -23.06 -7.40 -0.23
CA ILE A 16 -21.94 -6.46 -0.09
C ILE A 16 -21.01 -6.59 -1.30
N TRP A 17 -20.55 -5.46 -1.81
CA TRP A 17 -19.61 -5.43 -2.91
C TRP A 17 -18.16 -5.57 -2.41
N MET A 18 -17.33 -6.22 -3.20
CA MET A 18 -15.89 -6.32 -2.97
C MET A 18 -15.13 -6.05 -4.25
N PHE A 19 -13.85 -5.75 -4.12
CA PHE A 19 -12.93 -5.66 -5.24
C PHE A 19 -11.57 -6.21 -4.86
N GLN A 20 -10.82 -6.59 -5.88
CA GLN A 20 -9.46 -7.08 -5.73
C GLN A 20 -8.47 -5.97 -6.03
N ILE A 21 -7.45 -5.84 -5.18
CA ILE A 21 -6.31 -4.94 -5.37
C ILE A 21 -5.08 -5.79 -5.64
N PHE A 22 -4.33 -5.44 -6.68
CA PHE A 22 -3.04 -6.06 -7.00
C PHE A 22 -1.90 -5.35 -6.27
N VAL A 23 -1.01 -6.13 -5.66
CA VAL A 23 0.13 -5.61 -4.91
C VAL A 23 1.42 -5.71 -5.74
N PRO A 24 2.10 -4.57 -6.00
CA PRO A 24 3.39 -4.56 -6.70
C PRO A 24 4.45 -5.37 -5.94
N LYS A 25 5.40 -5.97 -6.67
CA LYS A 25 6.44 -6.85 -6.11
C LYS A 25 7.16 -6.23 -4.90
N TYR A 26 7.50 -4.94 -4.99
CA TYR A 26 8.22 -4.22 -3.93
C TYR A 26 7.41 -3.97 -2.66
N LEU A 27 6.08 -4.16 -2.64
CA LEU A 27 5.25 -4.08 -1.44
C LEU A 27 4.83 -5.45 -0.90
N ARG A 28 5.22 -6.55 -1.58
CA ARG A 28 4.75 -7.90 -1.22
C ARG A 28 5.34 -8.44 0.08
N PHE A 29 6.38 -7.82 0.60
CA PHE A 29 6.91 -8.16 1.91
C PHE A 29 5.97 -7.73 3.06
N LEU A 30 5.09 -6.75 2.81
CA LEU A 30 4.07 -6.28 3.77
C LEU A 30 2.70 -6.89 3.53
N TYR A 31 2.38 -7.24 2.28
CA TYR A 31 1.04 -7.66 1.87
C TYR A 31 1.08 -8.83 0.87
N PRO A 32 0.04 -9.69 0.84
CA PRO A 32 -0.03 -10.75 -0.17
C PRO A 32 -0.15 -10.17 -1.59
N CYS A 33 0.14 -10.98 -2.61
CA CYS A 33 0.15 -10.53 -4.02
C CYS A 33 -1.18 -9.94 -4.51
N ARG A 34 -2.30 -10.38 -3.93
CA ARG A 34 -3.65 -9.92 -4.20
C ARG A 34 -4.38 -9.77 -2.88
N MET A 35 -5.03 -8.62 -2.69
CA MET A 35 -5.87 -8.35 -1.52
C MET A 35 -7.32 -8.19 -1.95
N TRP A 36 -8.24 -8.79 -1.21
CA TRP A 36 -9.66 -8.55 -1.37
C TRP A 36 -10.12 -7.51 -0.35
N ARG A 37 -10.77 -6.46 -0.83
CA ARG A 37 -11.36 -5.41 0.01
C ARG A 37 -12.87 -5.42 -0.17
N LYS A 38 -13.59 -5.45 0.96
CA LYS A 38 -15.00 -5.10 0.97
C LYS A 38 -15.10 -3.61 0.65
N THR A 39 -16.11 -3.21 -0.11
CA THR A 39 -16.48 -1.80 -0.20
C THR A 39 -17.08 -1.34 1.13
N THR A 40 -17.67 -0.15 1.14
CA THR A 40 -18.67 0.19 2.16
C THR A 40 -19.62 -1.00 2.40
N SER A 41 -20.08 -1.18 3.64
CA SER A 41 -21.09 -2.17 4.02
C SER A 41 -22.46 -1.93 3.37
N THR A 42 -22.52 -1.05 2.37
CA THR A 42 -23.72 -0.67 1.65
C THR A 42 -23.93 -1.58 0.44
N ARG A 43 -25.20 -1.86 0.15
CA ARG A 43 -25.61 -2.73 -0.96
C ARG A 43 -25.68 -1.96 -2.30
N ALA A 44 -25.58 -0.63 -2.25
CA ALA A 44 -25.70 0.25 -3.40
C ALA A 44 -24.44 0.23 -4.29
N LEU A 45 -24.65 -0.01 -5.58
CA LEU A 45 -23.56 -0.13 -6.56
C LEU A 45 -22.77 1.19 -6.73
N ASN A 46 -23.46 2.33 -6.72
CA ASN A 46 -22.82 3.63 -6.95
C ASN A 46 -21.88 4.02 -5.79
N GLU A 47 -22.28 3.74 -4.56
CA GLU A 47 -21.44 3.96 -3.37
C GLU A 47 -20.23 3.01 -3.37
N ALA A 48 -20.46 1.74 -3.69
CA ALA A 48 -19.40 0.76 -3.84
C ALA A 48 -18.35 1.18 -4.89
N ARG A 49 -18.79 1.77 -6.02
CA ARG A 49 -17.91 2.35 -7.05
C ARG A 49 -17.14 3.56 -6.54
N ARG A 50 -17.79 4.49 -5.85
CA ARG A 50 -17.13 5.69 -5.27
C ARG A 50 -16.05 5.28 -4.27
N PHE A 51 -16.38 4.39 -3.35
CA PHE A 51 -15.44 3.90 -2.34
C PHE A 51 -14.25 3.18 -2.97
N ARG A 52 -14.51 2.30 -3.96
CA ARG A 52 -13.44 1.65 -4.73
C ARG A 52 -12.51 2.68 -5.37
N ASN A 53 -13.06 3.69 -6.06
CA ASN A 53 -12.25 4.70 -6.75
C ASN A 53 -11.38 5.49 -5.77
N TYR A 54 -11.95 5.88 -4.64
CA TYR A 54 -11.22 6.56 -3.57
C TYR A 54 -10.04 5.71 -3.07
N LEU A 55 -10.29 4.45 -2.69
CA LEU A 55 -9.23 3.54 -2.24
C LEU A 55 -8.16 3.26 -3.31
N LEU A 56 -8.54 3.21 -4.59
CA LEU A 56 -7.58 3.04 -5.67
C LEU A 56 -6.66 4.27 -5.81
N LEU A 57 -7.17 5.48 -5.62
CA LEU A 57 -6.36 6.70 -5.64
C LEU A 57 -5.35 6.70 -4.47
N GLU A 58 -5.80 6.40 -3.26
CA GLU A 58 -4.90 6.26 -2.10
C GLU A 58 -3.85 5.16 -2.33
N TRP A 59 -4.24 4.05 -2.95
CA TRP A 59 -3.32 2.96 -3.29
C TRP A 59 -2.26 3.40 -4.30
N GLU A 60 -2.63 4.17 -5.33
CA GLU A 60 -1.68 4.73 -6.29
C GLU A 60 -0.70 5.72 -5.64
N GLU A 61 -1.17 6.53 -4.70
CA GLU A 61 -0.32 7.44 -3.94
C GLU A 61 0.67 6.69 -3.04
N LEU A 62 0.19 5.66 -2.33
CA LEU A 62 1.03 4.79 -1.51
C LEU A 62 2.08 4.08 -2.35
N LYS A 63 1.70 3.52 -3.50
CA LYS A 63 2.64 2.94 -4.45
C LYS A 63 3.71 3.93 -4.88
N ARG A 64 3.34 5.16 -5.23
CA ARG A 64 4.31 6.21 -5.60
C ARG A 64 5.29 6.53 -4.48
N LYS A 65 4.81 6.65 -3.24
CA LYS A 65 5.63 6.96 -2.07
C LYS A 65 6.69 5.89 -1.77
N TYR A 66 6.33 4.61 -1.94
CA TYR A 66 7.19 3.47 -1.58
C TYR A 66 7.82 2.77 -2.80
N ASN A 67 7.68 3.32 -3.99
CA ASN A 67 8.26 2.72 -5.19
C ASN A 67 9.80 2.81 -5.11
N PRO A 68 10.53 1.68 -5.11
CA PRO A 68 12.00 1.68 -5.10
C PRO A 68 12.60 2.22 -6.39
N SER A 69 11.79 2.43 -7.44
CA SER A 69 12.20 3.07 -8.70
C SER A 69 12.47 4.57 -8.56
N ASN A 70 12.52 5.11 -7.34
CA ASN A 70 13.22 6.34 -7.03
C ASN A 70 14.55 6.02 -6.32
N PRO A 71 15.50 5.34 -6.99
CA PRO A 71 16.73 4.85 -6.38
C PRO A 71 17.54 5.98 -5.75
N ASP A 72 17.50 7.19 -6.33
CA ASP A 72 18.12 8.38 -5.75
C ASP A 72 17.50 8.76 -4.41
N GLN A 73 16.17 8.71 -4.29
CA GLN A 73 15.49 9.06 -3.05
C GLN A 73 15.75 8.01 -1.96
N TRP A 74 15.81 6.72 -2.32
CA TRP A 74 16.17 5.64 -1.41
C TRP A 74 17.63 5.73 -0.95
N LEU A 75 18.56 6.04 -1.88
CA LEU A 75 19.97 6.26 -1.58
C LEU A 75 20.15 7.46 -0.63
N GLN A 76 19.49 8.58 -0.90
CA GLN A 76 19.53 9.77 -0.05
C GLN A 76 18.96 9.50 1.35
N GLN A 77 17.84 8.77 1.44
CA GLN A 77 17.27 8.36 2.73
C GLN A 77 18.19 7.43 3.51
N SER A 78 18.82 6.46 2.83
CA SER A 78 19.77 5.54 3.45
C SER A 78 21.03 6.26 3.93
N ILE A 79 21.57 7.20 3.15
CA ILE A 79 22.70 8.06 3.56
C ILE A 79 22.32 8.93 4.77
N ALA A 80 21.12 9.52 4.77
CA ALA A 80 20.64 10.33 5.89
C ALA A 80 20.48 9.49 7.17
N ALA A 81 19.94 8.28 7.09
CA ALA A 81 19.82 7.37 8.21
C ALA A 81 21.20 7.01 8.81
N LEU A 82 22.17 6.64 7.96
CA LEU A 82 23.54 6.32 8.39
C LEU A 82 24.24 7.50 9.06
N ARG A 83 24.08 8.72 8.53
CA ARG A 83 24.62 9.95 9.16
C ARG A 83 24.01 10.22 10.53
N THR A 84 22.73 9.87 10.71
CA THR A 84 22.01 10.09 11.97
C THR A 84 22.45 9.07 13.03
N GLU A 85 22.69 7.82 12.62
CA GLU A 85 23.22 6.76 13.47
C GLU A 85 24.67 7.01 13.87
N GLY A 86 25.51 7.48 12.95
CA GLY A 86 26.90 7.89 13.24
C GLY A 86 27.01 9.13 14.15
N LYS A 87 25.98 9.99 14.18
CA LYS A 87 25.89 11.09 15.17
C LYS A 87 25.46 10.57 16.54
N ARG A 88 24.49 9.65 16.60
CA ARG A 88 24.04 9.01 17.84
C ARG A 88 25.13 8.19 18.52
N SER A 89 25.99 7.51 17.75
CA SER A 89 27.13 6.76 18.30
C SER A 89 28.20 7.67 18.89
N LYS A 90 28.46 8.83 18.27
CA LYS A 90 29.40 9.85 18.80
C LYS A 90 28.89 10.56 20.07
N SER A 91 27.58 10.66 20.26
CA SER A 91 26.98 11.30 21.44
C SER A 91 26.74 10.33 22.61
N ARG A 92 27.09 9.05 22.49
CA ARG A 92 26.93 8.08 23.58
C ARG A 92 28.16 8.20 24.51
N PRO A 93 28.00 8.62 25.78
CA PRO A 93 29.12 8.58 26.72
C PRO A 93 29.56 7.12 26.88
N GLN A 94 30.87 6.87 26.80
CA GLN A 94 31.39 5.55 27.15
C GLN A 94 31.07 5.30 28.65
N PRO A 95 30.54 4.12 29.02
CA PRO A 95 30.46 3.75 30.43
C PRO A 95 31.90 3.66 30.96
N GLY A 96 32.15 4.38 32.05
CA GLY A 96 33.47 4.74 32.56
C GLY A 96 34.46 3.58 32.73
N ALA A 97 35.73 3.92 32.53
CA ALA A 97 36.89 3.21 33.06
C ALA A 97 37.25 3.76 34.45
#